data_AF-A0AAX0L8U5-F1
#
_entry.id   AF-A0AAX0L8U5-F1
#
_cell.length_a   1.000
_cell.length_b   1.000
_cell.length_c   1.000
_cell.angle_alpha   90.00
_cell.angle_beta   90.00
_cell.angle_gamma   90.00
#
_symmetry.space_group_name_H-M   'P 1'
#
loop_
_entity.id
_entity.type
_entity.pdbx_description
1 polymer ?
#
loop_
_entity_poly.entity_id
_entity_poly.type
_entity_poly.pdbx_seq_one_letter_code
_entity_poly.pdbx_strand_id
1 'polypeptide(L)'
;MKKTRTRIGLAELEINNLLKKEEYKTLFKHRLLKKDSILYTDNISIVIIKNGSAKLSFFEDGDEFIIYHVLKNNITILDDSCALEFLEDSEIYSIELEDEKDIFQSFEFNKITNEALIEIILLQRKIIKSILYESAKGRIANFLIELAKEQDLKQNSYYYVFLPFSVKVLSSFVGLKRQSASTAFNELIKDDIIRKLTAHEFLIIDFNALQSYTNYNCLD
;
A
#
# COMPACT_ATOMS: atom_id res chain seq x y z
N MET A 1 -11.35 -4.21 -15.38
CA MET A 1 -10.25 -3.24 -15.22
C MET A 1 -9.14 -3.95 -14.46
N LYS A 2 -7.91 -3.99 -14.97
CA LYS A 2 -6.78 -4.63 -14.27
C LYS A 2 -6.52 -3.80 -13.00
N LYS A 3 -6.85 -4.32 -11.82
CA LYS A 3 -6.62 -3.61 -10.56
C LYS A 3 -5.11 -3.46 -10.37
N THR A 4 -4.63 -2.22 -10.40
CA THR A 4 -3.20 -1.92 -10.25
C THR A 4 -2.78 -2.22 -8.82
N ARG A 5 -1.62 -2.86 -8.65
CA ARG A 5 -1.05 -3.25 -7.35
C ARG A 5 -0.03 -2.21 -6.95
N THR A 6 -0.35 -1.34 -6.00
CA THR A 6 0.58 -0.32 -5.52
C THR A 6 0.61 -0.26 -4.01
N ARG A 7 1.52 0.56 -3.48
CA ARG A 7 1.58 0.84 -2.05
C ARG A 7 0.43 1.73 -1.56
N ILE A 8 -0.30 2.40 -2.45
CA ILE A 8 -1.42 3.30 -2.09
C ILE A 8 -2.79 2.61 -2.29
N GLY A 9 -2.83 1.53 -3.07
CA GLY A 9 -4.01 0.69 -3.22
C GLY A 9 -3.67 -0.77 -3.54
N LEU A 10 -4.12 -1.69 -2.68
CA LEU A 10 -4.20 -3.11 -3.03
C LEU A 10 -5.42 -3.37 -3.92
N ALA A 11 -5.41 -4.47 -4.68
CA ALA A 11 -6.57 -4.80 -5.48
C ALA A 11 -7.76 -5.07 -4.56
N GLU A 12 -8.82 -4.30 -4.75
CA GLU A 12 -10.09 -4.55 -4.08
C GLU A 12 -10.60 -5.96 -4.43
N LEU A 13 -11.08 -6.71 -3.44
CA LEU A 13 -11.54 -8.08 -3.62
C LEU A 13 -13.06 -8.17 -3.54
N GLU A 14 -13.67 -9.21 -4.12
CA GLU A 14 -15.12 -9.44 -4.07
C GLU A 14 -15.58 -10.02 -2.73
N ILE A 15 -15.23 -9.38 -1.61
CA ILE A 15 -15.44 -9.92 -0.25
C ILE A 15 -16.87 -9.73 0.28
N ASN A 16 -17.65 -8.87 -0.37
CA ASN A 16 -18.98 -8.48 0.12
C ASN A 16 -19.99 -9.64 0.17
N ASN A 17 -19.87 -10.61 -0.74
CA ASN A 17 -20.73 -11.78 -0.77
C ASN A 17 -20.37 -12.75 0.37
N LEU A 18 -19.08 -12.86 0.68
CA LEU A 18 -18.57 -13.68 1.77
C LEU A 18 -19.11 -13.19 3.11
N LEU A 19 -18.92 -11.91 3.43
CA LEU A 19 -19.32 -11.32 4.73
C LEU A 19 -20.85 -11.30 4.98
N LYS A 20 -21.67 -11.54 3.95
CA LYS A 20 -23.14 -11.61 4.10
C LYS A 20 -23.61 -12.95 4.66
N LYS A 21 -22.83 -14.02 4.54
CA LYS A 21 -23.26 -15.35 5.01
C LYS A 21 -23.17 -15.42 6.52
N GLU A 22 -24.20 -15.99 7.14
CA GLU A 22 -24.32 -16.08 8.61
C GLU A 22 -23.12 -16.78 9.25
N GLU A 23 -22.54 -17.78 8.59
CA GLU A 23 -21.36 -18.49 9.08
C GLU A 23 -20.18 -17.55 9.38
N TYR A 24 -19.95 -16.51 8.57
CA TYR A 24 -18.83 -15.59 8.79
C TYR A 24 -19.15 -14.47 9.78
N LYS A 25 -20.43 -14.21 10.09
CA LYS A 25 -20.78 -13.20 11.09
C LYS A 25 -20.37 -13.60 12.51
N THR A 26 -20.34 -14.91 12.78
CA THR A 26 -19.93 -15.44 14.08
C THR A 26 -18.43 -15.69 14.17
N LEU A 27 -17.77 -15.99 13.05
CA LEU A 27 -16.33 -16.29 13.01
C LEU A 27 -15.46 -15.02 13.09
N PHE A 28 -15.89 -13.94 12.44
CA PHE A 28 -15.14 -12.69 12.44
C PHE A 28 -15.53 -11.80 13.61
N LYS A 29 -14.52 -11.31 14.34
CA LYS A 29 -14.67 -10.21 15.29
C LYS A 29 -14.97 -8.94 14.48
N HIS A 30 -16.20 -8.44 14.57
CA HIS A 30 -16.62 -7.18 13.95
C HIS A 30 -16.28 -5.99 14.85
N ARG A 31 -15.65 -4.94 14.29
CA ARG A 31 -15.24 -3.75 15.05
C ARG A 31 -15.47 -2.47 14.26
N LEU A 32 -15.88 -1.42 14.97
CA LEU A 32 -15.89 -0.04 14.48
C LEU A 32 -14.71 0.70 15.12
N LEU A 33 -13.85 1.26 14.29
CA LEU A 33 -12.60 1.87 14.70
C LEU A 33 -12.58 3.33 14.27
N LYS A 34 -12.08 4.20 15.15
CA LYS A 34 -12.01 5.64 14.89
C LYS A 34 -10.77 5.97 14.09
N LYS A 35 -10.83 7.06 13.35
CA LYS A 35 -9.64 7.68 12.77
C LYS A 35 -8.52 7.80 13.82
N ASP A 36 -7.29 7.56 13.38
CA ASP A 36 -6.04 7.58 14.14
C ASP A 36 -5.92 6.48 15.22
N SER A 37 -6.89 5.57 15.33
CA SER A 37 -6.74 4.37 16.16
C SER A 37 -5.76 3.38 15.52
N ILE A 38 -5.09 2.59 16.36
CA ILE A 38 -4.11 1.60 15.92
C ILE A 38 -4.55 0.22 16.42
N LEU A 39 -4.58 -0.74 15.50
CA LEU A 39 -4.79 -2.14 15.81
C LEU A 39 -3.44 -2.87 15.85
N TYR A 40 -3.22 -3.57 16.97
CA TYR A 40 -2.13 -4.49 17.20
C TYR A 40 -2.68 -5.89 17.42
N THR A 41 -1.82 -6.89 17.29
CA THR A 41 -2.14 -8.30 17.56
C THR A 41 -0.89 -9.01 18.04
N ASP A 42 -1.05 -9.97 18.94
CA ASP A 42 0.05 -10.86 19.37
C ASP A 42 0.17 -12.08 18.45
N ASN A 43 -0.93 -12.43 17.75
CA ASN A 43 -1.03 -13.57 16.84
C ASN A 43 -1.28 -13.11 15.40
N ILE A 44 -1.02 -13.98 14.42
CA ILE A 44 -1.35 -13.68 13.03
C ILE A 44 -2.86 -13.54 12.87
N SER A 45 -3.30 -12.36 12.40
CA SER A 45 -4.70 -12.04 12.14
C SER A 45 -4.94 -11.66 10.69
N ILE A 46 -6.02 -12.19 10.12
CA ILE A 46 -6.57 -11.73 8.85
C ILE A 46 -7.53 -10.58 9.16
N VAL A 47 -7.32 -9.43 8.55
CA VAL A 47 -8.16 -8.24 8.70
C VAL A 47 -8.77 -7.84 7.37
N ILE A 48 -10.09 -7.65 7.36
CA ILE A 48 -10.88 -7.22 6.21
C ILE A 48 -11.42 -5.82 6.50
N ILE A 49 -11.11 -4.87 5.62
CA ILE A 49 -11.69 -3.52 5.70
C ILE A 49 -13.03 -3.51 4.98
N LYS A 50 -14.14 -3.43 5.73
CA LYS A 50 -15.48 -3.34 5.14
C LYS A 50 -15.78 -1.95 4.61
N ASN A 51 -15.39 -0.93 5.37
CA ASN A 51 -15.48 0.49 5.01
C ASN A 51 -14.31 1.24 5.67
N GLY A 52 -13.91 2.35 5.06
CA GLY A 52 -12.79 3.17 5.51
C GLY A 52 -11.46 2.78 4.87
N SER A 53 -10.38 3.21 5.52
CA SER A 53 -9.01 2.99 5.06
C SER A 53 -8.03 2.99 6.24
N ALA A 54 -6.93 2.26 6.03
CA ALA A 54 -5.84 2.13 7.00
C ALA A 54 -4.49 2.09 6.29
N LYS A 55 -3.40 2.18 7.06
CA LYS A 55 -2.04 1.90 6.60
C LYS A 55 -1.44 0.79 7.47
N LEU A 56 -0.77 -0.16 6.82
CA LEU A 56 0.02 -1.18 7.48
C LEU A 56 1.47 -0.72 7.55
N SER A 57 2.01 -0.66 8.75
CA SER A 57 3.34 -0.09 9.01
C SER A 57 4.18 -0.95 9.94
N PHE A 58 5.49 -0.90 9.74
CA PHE A 58 6.48 -1.27 10.75
C PHE A 58 6.87 -0.05 11.57
N PHE A 59 7.18 -0.27 12.84
CA PHE A 59 7.69 0.76 13.74
C PHE A 59 8.99 0.27 14.38
N GLU A 60 10.08 1.00 14.17
CA GLU A 60 11.40 0.69 14.73
C GLU A 60 12.07 2.00 15.18
N ASP A 61 12.57 2.07 16.42
CA ASP A 61 13.26 3.25 16.97
C ASP A 61 12.50 4.60 16.81
N GLY A 62 11.16 4.54 16.80
CA GLY A 62 10.30 5.71 16.61
C GLY A 62 10.17 6.19 15.15
N ASP A 63 10.78 5.48 14.20
CA ASP A 63 10.55 5.66 12.78
C ASP A 63 9.45 4.71 12.28
N GLU A 64 8.65 5.22 11.35
CA GLU A 64 7.60 4.47 10.67
C GLU A 64 8.05 4.13 9.24
N PHE A 65 7.93 2.84 8.89
CA PHE A 65 7.96 2.38 7.50
C PHE A 65 6.57 1.92 7.07
N ILE A 66 5.96 2.64 6.14
CA ILE A 66 4.63 2.28 5.62
C ILE A 66 4.82 1.24 4.52
N ILE A 67 4.25 0.06 4.73
CA ILE A 67 4.31 -1.04 3.77
C ILE A 67 3.34 -0.75 2.62
N TYR A 68 2.06 -0.57 2.96
CA TYR A 68 1.01 -0.20 2.02
C TYR A 68 -0.25 0.33 2.73
N HIS A 69 -1.09 1.02 1.98
CA HIS A 69 -2.45 1.34 2.39
C HIS A 69 -3.39 0.18 2.14
N VAL A 70 -4.37 0.05 3.05
CA VAL A 70 -5.44 -0.94 3.00
C VAL A 70 -6.75 -0.18 2.83
N LEU A 71 -7.44 -0.42 1.73
CA LEU A 71 -8.68 0.26 1.38
C LEU A 71 -9.87 -0.68 1.60
N LYS A 72 -11.07 -0.12 1.43
CA LYS A 72 -12.31 -0.86 1.39
C LYS A 72 -12.22 -2.13 0.53
N ASN A 73 -12.77 -3.22 1.07
CA ASN A 73 -12.79 -4.58 0.54
C ASN A 73 -11.40 -5.20 0.28
N ASN A 74 -10.32 -4.65 0.84
CA ASN A 74 -9.04 -5.35 0.88
C ASN A 74 -8.95 -6.27 2.09
N ILE A 75 -8.13 -7.31 1.94
CA ILE A 75 -7.63 -8.15 3.03
C ILE A 75 -6.20 -7.71 3.32
N THR A 76 -5.82 -7.66 4.58
CA THR A 76 -4.43 -7.57 5.02
C THR A 76 -4.15 -8.62 6.10
N ILE A 77 -2.87 -8.87 6.35
CA ILE A 77 -2.38 -9.74 7.41
C ILE A 77 -1.66 -8.86 8.41
N LEU A 78 -2.05 -9.01 9.67
CA LEU A 78 -1.44 -8.34 10.81
C LEU A 78 -0.75 -9.39 11.68
N ASP A 79 0.44 -9.10 12.16
CA ASP A 79 1.19 -9.90 13.12
C ASP A 79 1.84 -8.97 14.17
N ASP A 80 2.64 -9.55 15.07
CA ASP A 80 3.31 -8.83 16.15
C ASP A 80 4.39 -7.84 15.68
N SER A 81 4.82 -7.93 14.43
CA SER A 81 5.85 -7.07 13.85
C SER A 81 5.29 -5.78 13.23
N CYS A 82 3.98 -5.74 12.98
CA CYS A 82 3.34 -4.63 12.27
C CYS A 82 2.09 -4.11 12.98
N ALA A 83 1.67 -2.91 12.58
CA ALA A 83 0.50 -2.25 13.13
C ALA A 83 -0.36 -1.68 12.02
N LEU A 84 -1.68 -1.68 12.25
CA LEU A 84 -2.67 -1.16 11.32
C LEU A 84 -3.28 0.12 11.89
N GLU A 85 -2.89 1.28 11.34
CA GLU A 85 -3.39 2.59 11.75
C GLU A 85 -4.52 3.04 10.81
N PHE A 86 -5.67 3.42 11.37
CA PHE A 86 -6.86 3.80 10.60
C PHE A 86 -6.81 5.28 10.20
N LEU A 87 -6.91 5.56 8.90
CA LEU A 87 -6.79 6.91 8.34
C LEU A 87 -8.12 7.68 8.37
N GLU A 88 -9.22 6.97 8.58
CA GLU A 88 -10.58 7.48 8.75
C GLU A 88 -11.41 6.51 9.61
N ASP A 89 -12.60 6.95 10.02
CA ASP A 89 -13.55 6.07 10.72
C ASP A 89 -13.84 4.83 9.85
N SER A 90 -13.58 3.65 10.41
CA SER A 90 -13.51 2.40 9.66
C SER A 90 -14.32 1.29 10.31
N GLU A 91 -14.78 0.38 9.47
CA GLU A 91 -15.49 -0.83 9.85
C GLU A 91 -14.67 -2.03 9.39
N ILE A 92 -14.36 -2.96 10.30
CA ILE A 92 -13.52 -4.12 10.01
C ILE A 92 -14.13 -5.43 10.48
N TYR A 93 -13.67 -6.51 9.84
CA TYR A 93 -13.83 -7.89 10.29
C TYR A 93 -12.44 -8.48 10.47
N SER A 94 -12.15 -9.04 11.64
CA SER A 94 -10.85 -9.66 11.91
C SER A 94 -11.00 -11.06 12.50
N ILE A 95 -10.04 -11.93 12.21
CA ILE A 95 -9.97 -13.28 12.76
C ILE A 95 -8.51 -13.64 13.03
N GLU A 96 -8.24 -14.28 14.16
CA GLU A 96 -6.90 -14.82 14.46
C GLU A 96 -6.82 -16.24 13.89
N LEU A 97 -5.70 -16.61 13.29
CA LEU A 97 -5.55 -17.91 12.64
C LEU A 97 -5.71 -19.09 13.61
N GLU A 98 -5.44 -18.87 14.89
CA GLU A 98 -5.55 -19.89 15.93
C GLU A 98 -7.01 -20.18 16.35
N ASP A 99 -7.89 -19.20 16.19
CA ASP A 99 -9.25 -19.24 16.71
C ASP A 99 -10.18 -20.14 15.88
N GLU A 100 -9.96 -20.31 14.57
CA GLU A 100 -10.98 -20.88 13.67
C GLU A 100 -10.40 -21.76 12.55
N LYS A 101 -10.07 -23.02 12.88
CA LYS A 101 -9.51 -24.00 11.91
C LYS A 101 -10.46 -24.32 10.74
N ASP A 102 -11.77 -24.17 10.95
CA ASP A 102 -12.78 -24.57 9.98
C ASP A 102 -13.06 -23.50 8.92
N ILE A 103 -12.63 -22.25 9.12
CA ILE A 103 -12.86 -21.18 8.13
C ILE A 103 -12.15 -21.44 6.81
N PHE A 104 -11.00 -22.13 6.86
CA PHE A 104 -10.23 -22.56 5.71
C PHE A 104 -10.79 -23.81 5.02
N GLN A 105 -11.95 -24.33 5.43
CA GLN A 105 -12.64 -25.37 4.67
C GLN A 105 -13.48 -24.78 3.52
N SER A 106 -13.82 -23.49 3.59
CA SER A 106 -14.58 -22.80 2.54
C SER A 106 -13.71 -22.52 1.32
N PHE A 107 -14.09 -23.09 0.17
CA PHE A 107 -13.42 -22.82 -1.11
C PHE A 107 -13.44 -21.33 -1.48
N GLU A 108 -14.56 -20.66 -1.23
CA GLU A 108 -14.72 -19.24 -1.55
C GLU A 108 -13.81 -18.37 -0.68
N PHE A 109 -13.76 -18.64 0.63
CA PHE A 109 -12.86 -17.94 1.55
C PHE A 109 -11.41 -18.18 1.17
N ASN A 110 -11.02 -19.43 0.96
CA ASN A 110 -9.66 -19.79 0.55
C ASN A 110 -9.25 -19.10 -0.74
N LYS A 111 -10.13 -19.07 -1.74
CA LYS A 111 -9.82 -18.43 -3.02
C LYS A 111 -9.53 -16.94 -2.82
N ILE A 112 -10.42 -16.21 -2.15
CA ILE A 112 -10.27 -14.75 -1.94
C ILE A 112 -9.05 -14.45 -1.06
N THR A 113 -8.84 -15.20 0.02
CA THR A 113 -7.70 -15.02 0.91
C THR A 113 -6.38 -15.36 0.21
N ASN A 114 -6.33 -16.43 -0.60
CA ASN A 114 -5.14 -16.76 -1.39
C ASN A 114 -4.83 -15.70 -2.45
N GLU A 115 -5.85 -15.17 -3.13
CA GLU A 115 -5.69 -14.05 -4.06
C GLU A 115 -5.08 -12.84 -3.34
N ALA A 116 -5.58 -12.48 -2.16
CA ALA A 116 -5.03 -11.40 -1.34
C ALA A 116 -3.57 -11.65 -0.93
N LEU A 117 -3.27 -12.85 -0.42
CA LEU A 117 -1.92 -13.22 0.04
C LEU A 117 -0.91 -13.16 -1.10
N ILE A 118 -1.28 -13.65 -2.30
CA ILE A 118 -0.42 -13.55 -3.49
C ILE A 118 -0.14 -12.08 -3.79
N GLU A 119 -1.13 -11.20 -3.72
CA GLU A 119 -0.94 -9.77 -3.98
C GLU A 119 -0.03 -9.09 -2.95
N ILE A 120 -0.24 -9.38 -1.66
CA ILE A 120 0.60 -8.88 -0.57
C ILE A 120 2.05 -9.33 -0.77
N ILE A 121 2.28 -10.62 -1.06
CA ILE A 121 3.62 -11.18 -1.27
C ILE A 121 4.30 -10.54 -2.48
N LEU A 122 3.59 -10.39 -3.60
CA LEU A 122 4.15 -9.77 -4.81
C LEU A 122 4.50 -8.30 -4.57
N LEU A 123 3.65 -7.56 -3.84
CA LEU A 123 3.93 -6.19 -3.46
C LEU A 123 5.14 -6.09 -2.53
N GLN A 124 5.20 -6.88 -1.47
CA GLN A 124 6.32 -6.91 -0.53
C GLN A 124 7.65 -7.25 -1.23
N ARG A 125 7.67 -8.21 -2.17
CA ARG A 125 8.86 -8.52 -2.98
C ARG A 125 9.32 -7.33 -3.83
N LYS A 126 8.38 -6.57 -4.39
CA LYS A 126 8.68 -5.35 -5.14
C LYS A 126 9.28 -4.27 -4.23
N ILE A 127 8.71 -4.10 -3.04
CA ILE A 127 9.22 -3.17 -2.01
C ILE A 127 10.65 -3.55 -1.62
N ILE A 128 10.89 -4.82 -1.30
CA ILE A 128 12.21 -5.35 -0.94
C ILE A 128 13.23 -5.10 -2.07
N LYS A 129 12.87 -5.41 -3.33
CA LYS A 129 13.76 -5.16 -4.48
C LYS A 129 14.14 -3.68 -4.60
N SER A 130 13.17 -2.78 -4.43
CA SER A 130 13.39 -1.34 -4.45
C SER A 130 14.36 -0.91 -3.33
N ILE A 131 14.14 -1.41 -2.10
CA ILE A 131 15.00 -1.08 -0.96
C ILE A 131 16.43 -1.60 -1.18
N LEU A 132 16.60 -2.85 -1.60
CA LEU A 132 17.92 -3.47 -1.70
C LEU A 132 18.76 -2.92 -2.86
N TYR A 133 18.14 -2.59 -3.99
CA TYR A 133 18.87 -2.36 -5.24
C TYR A 133 18.70 -0.97 -5.85
N GLU A 134 17.81 -0.12 -5.33
CA GLU A 134 17.62 1.23 -5.86
C GLU A 134 18.24 2.28 -4.92
N SER A 135 18.85 3.31 -5.53
CA SER A 135 19.31 4.51 -4.82
C SER A 135 18.13 5.29 -4.24
N ALA A 136 18.38 6.25 -3.35
CA ALA A 136 17.32 7.12 -2.81
C ALA A 136 16.47 7.77 -3.92
N LYS A 137 17.13 8.27 -4.98
CA LYS A 137 16.47 8.82 -6.18
C LYS A 137 15.68 7.75 -6.94
N GLY A 138 16.24 6.55 -7.10
CA GLY A 138 15.57 5.41 -7.72
C GLY A 138 14.31 4.97 -7.00
N ARG A 139 14.32 4.90 -5.67
CA ARG A 139 13.14 4.52 -4.87
C ARG A 139 12.02 5.55 -5.00
N ILE A 140 12.34 6.84 -4.98
CA ILE A 140 11.37 7.91 -5.22
C ILE A 140 10.81 7.82 -6.64
N ALA A 141 11.67 7.64 -7.65
CA ALA A 141 11.26 7.48 -9.04
C ALA A 141 10.32 6.28 -9.23
N ASN A 142 10.66 5.13 -8.65
CA ASN A 142 9.85 3.92 -8.68
C ASN A 142 8.45 4.17 -8.07
N PHE A 143 8.39 4.82 -6.91
CA PHE A 143 7.13 5.18 -6.27
C PHE A 143 6.28 6.11 -7.15
N LEU A 144 6.88 7.13 -7.75
CA LEU A 144 6.16 8.06 -8.65
C LEU A 144 5.65 7.35 -9.92
N ILE A 145 6.40 6.40 -10.46
CA ILE A 145 5.98 5.57 -11.61
C ILE A 145 4.82 4.66 -11.23
N GLU A 146 4.86 4.04 -10.04
CA GLU A 146 3.73 3.25 -9.52
C GLU A 146 2.46 4.09 -9.47
N LEU A 147 2.56 5.28 -8.87
CA LEU A 147 1.43 6.17 -8.68
C LEU A 147 0.90 6.74 -10.00
N ALA A 148 1.79 7.10 -10.93
CA ALA A 148 1.41 7.55 -12.27
C ALA A 148 0.64 6.47 -13.05
N LYS A 149 1.08 5.21 -12.96
CA LYS A 149 0.41 4.07 -13.61
C LYS A 149 -0.92 3.72 -12.97
N GLU A 150 -1.05 3.91 -11.67
CA GLU A 150 -2.29 3.67 -10.93
C GLU A 150 -3.35 4.72 -11.24
N GLN A 151 -2.97 6.00 -11.23
CA GLN A 151 -3.89 7.11 -11.48
C GLN A 151 -4.24 7.24 -12.97
N ASP A 152 -3.31 6.84 -13.85
CA ASP A 152 -3.41 6.93 -15.31
C ASP A 152 -3.90 8.30 -15.82
N LEU A 153 -3.48 9.36 -15.12
CA LEU A 153 -3.81 10.74 -15.47
C LEU A 153 -2.80 11.25 -16.47
N LYS A 154 -3.23 11.47 -17.71
CA LYS A 154 -2.40 12.00 -18.79
C LYS A 154 -2.98 13.28 -19.35
N GLN A 155 -2.11 14.26 -19.61
CA GLN A 155 -2.49 15.47 -20.34
C GLN A 155 -1.29 15.95 -21.16
N ASN A 156 -1.53 16.25 -22.44
CA ASN A 156 -0.51 16.67 -23.40
C ASN A 156 0.71 15.73 -23.44
N SER A 157 0.47 14.41 -23.39
CA SER A 157 1.50 13.35 -23.38
C SER A 157 2.36 13.25 -22.11
N TYR A 158 2.10 14.05 -21.09
CA TYR A 158 2.75 13.96 -19.78
C TYR A 158 1.88 13.22 -18.78
N TYR A 159 2.53 12.51 -17.83
CA TYR A 159 1.86 11.90 -16.69
C TYR A 159 1.70 12.92 -15.56
N TYR A 160 0.47 13.10 -15.10
CA TYR A 160 0.15 13.87 -13.91
C TYR A 160 0.06 12.92 -12.71
N VAL A 161 0.70 13.32 -11.61
CA VAL A 161 0.74 12.55 -10.38
C VAL A 161 0.22 13.42 -9.24
N PHE A 162 -0.86 12.95 -8.61
CA PHE A 162 -1.35 13.50 -7.36
C PHE A 162 -0.79 12.68 -6.19
N LEU A 163 0.05 13.28 -5.36
CA LEU A 163 0.58 12.70 -4.14
C LEU A 163 -0.33 13.10 -2.96
N PRO A 164 -1.20 12.20 -2.45
CA PRO A 164 -2.22 12.54 -1.44
C PRO A 164 -1.64 12.85 -0.06
N PHE A 165 -0.32 12.94 0.06
CA PHE A 165 0.38 13.13 1.32
C PHE A 165 1.68 13.93 1.13
N SER A 166 2.30 14.29 2.25
CA SER A 166 3.53 15.08 2.25
C SER A 166 4.78 14.25 1.92
N VAL A 167 5.89 14.91 1.58
CA VAL A 167 7.20 14.27 1.40
C VAL A 167 7.66 13.52 2.65
N LYS A 168 7.19 13.89 3.85
CA LYS A 168 7.45 13.13 5.08
C LYS A 168 6.81 11.73 4.99
N VAL A 169 5.54 11.66 4.61
CA VAL A 169 4.84 10.37 4.45
C VAL A 169 5.45 9.57 3.29
N LEU A 170 5.82 10.23 2.19
CA LEU A 170 6.57 9.60 1.11
C LEU A 170 7.85 8.92 1.63
N SER A 171 8.61 9.60 2.51
CA SER A 171 9.84 9.05 3.07
C SER A 171 9.62 7.75 3.86
N SER A 172 8.49 7.63 4.55
CA SER A 172 8.06 6.41 5.24
C SER A 172 7.70 5.28 4.26
N PHE A 173 7.11 5.60 3.11
CA PHE A 173 6.85 4.60 2.07
C PHE A 173 8.13 4.07 1.43
N VAL A 174 9.11 4.92 1.14
CA VAL A 174 10.33 4.53 0.39
C VAL A 174 11.49 4.08 1.29
N GLY A 175 11.28 4.07 2.60
CA GLY A 175 12.29 3.65 3.59
C GLY A 175 13.51 4.56 3.56
N LEU A 176 13.28 5.86 3.54
CA LEU A 176 14.32 6.89 3.58
C LEU A 176 14.09 7.81 4.77
N LYS A 177 15.17 8.36 5.31
CA LYS A 177 15.06 9.53 6.19
C LYS A 177 14.47 10.70 5.40
N ARG A 178 13.69 11.55 6.07
CA ARG A 178 13.01 12.72 5.46
C ARG A 178 13.95 13.62 4.65
N GLN A 179 15.15 13.86 5.15
CA GLN A 179 16.15 14.70 4.46
C GLN A 179 16.63 14.04 3.15
N SER A 180 16.92 12.75 3.16
CA SER A 180 17.33 12.00 1.98
C SER A 180 16.22 11.95 0.92
N ALA A 181 14.98 11.70 1.35
CA ALA A 181 13.82 11.73 0.45
C ALA A 181 13.63 13.12 -0.17
N SER A 182 13.72 14.18 0.63
CA SER A 182 13.59 15.57 0.14
C SER A 182 14.70 15.94 -0.84
N THR A 183 15.93 15.50 -0.57
CA THR A 183 17.09 15.74 -1.46
C THR A 183 16.89 15.03 -2.80
N ALA A 184 16.59 13.74 -2.77
CA ALA A 184 16.33 12.94 -3.96
C ALA A 184 15.15 13.48 -4.80
N PHE A 185 14.08 13.91 -4.13
CA PHE A 185 12.92 14.52 -4.80
C PHE A 185 13.30 15.85 -5.49
N ASN A 186 14.07 16.69 -4.81
CA ASN A 186 14.52 17.97 -5.38
C ASN A 186 15.54 17.80 -6.52
N GLU A 187 16.36 16.75 -6.49
CA GLU A 187 17.23 16.40 -7.61
C GLU A 187 16.42 16.05 -8.87
N LEU A 188 15.33 15.28 -8.74
CA LEU A 188 14.43 15.01 -9.87
C LEU A 188 13.80 16.29 -10.44
N ILE A 189 13.51 17.28 -9.59
CA ILE A 189 13.01 18.59 -10.04
C ILE A 189 14.12 19.38 -10.75
N LYS A 190 15.31 19.41 -10.15
CA LYS A 190 16.46 20.16 -10.68
C LYS A 190 16.89 19.65 -12.06
N ASP A 191 16.79 18.34 -12.27
CA ASP A 191 17.14 17.69 -13.52
C ASP A 191 16.00 17.76 -14.58
N ASP A 192 14.93 18.53 -14.30
CA ASP A 192 13.72 18.69 -15.13
C ASP A 192 13.04 17.36 -15.52
N ILE A 193 13.18 16.32 -14.67
CA ILE A 193 12.51 15.03 -14.85
C ILE A 193 11.07 15.11 -14.35
N ILE A 194 10.86 15.81 -13.23
CA ILE A 194 9.54 16.13 -12.70
C ILE A 194 9.41 17.63 -12.46
N ARG A 195 8.19 18.15 -12.55
CA ARG A 195 7.88 19.55 -12.22
C ARG A 195 6.81 19.60 -11.15
N LYS A 196 7.09 20.35 -10.08
CA LYS A 196 6.12 20.62 -9.03
C LYS A 196 5.12 21.66 -9.50
N LEU A 197 3.83 21.32 -9.46
CA LEU A 197 2.72 22.24 -9.78
C LEU A 197 2.16 22.83 -8.48
N THR A 198 1.89 21.96 -7.50
CA THR A 198 1.42 22.35 -6.17
C THR A 198 2.15 21.55 -5.09
N ALA A 199 1.73 21.65 -3.83
CA ALA A 199 2.30 20.82 -2.76
C ALA A 199 2.05 19.31 -2.97
N HIS A 200 0.99 18.97 -3.70
CA HIS A 200 0.52 17.60 -3.90
C HIS A 200 0.50 17.17 -5.36
N GLU A 201 0.67 18.08 -6.32
CA GLU A 201 0.58 17.75 -7.74
C GLU A 201 1.93 17.95 -8.45
N PHE A 202 2.27 16.95 -9.26
CA PHE A 202 3.52 16.89 -9.99
C PHE A 202 3.28 16.44 -11.42
N LEU A 203 4.08 16.97 -12.33
CA LEU A 203 4.13 16.57 -13.72
C LEU A 203 5.40 15.74 -13.94
N ILE A 204 5.28 14.54 -14.51
CA ILE A 204 6.46 13.79 -14.99
C ILE A 204 6.75 14.29 -16.41
N ILE A 205 7.85 15.03 -16.55
CA ILE A 205 8.30 15.66 -17.80
C ILE A 205 8.95 14.61 -18.71
N ASP A 206 9.84 13.79 -18.15
CA ASP A 206 10.52 12.72 -18.88
C ASP A 206 10.32 11.37 -18.16
N PHE A 207 9.32 10.63 -18.61
CA PHE A 207 8.98 9.32 -18.04
C PHE A 207 10.10 8.29 -18.28
N ASN A 208 10.80 8.37 -19.41
CA ASN A 208 11.87 7.42 -19.75
C ASN A 208 13.11 7.68 -18.88
N ALA A 209 13.48 8.95 -18.70
CA ALA A 209 14.55 9.33 -17.77
C ALA A 209 14.18 8.92 -16.34
N LEU A 210 12.93 9.12 -15.91
CA LEU A 210 12.46 8.68 -14.59
C LEU A 210 12.60 7.15 -14.43
N GLN A 211 12.21 6.38 -15.45
CA GLN A 211 12.37 4.92 -15.46
C GLN A 211 13.84 4.48 -15.40
N SER A 212 14.78 5.24 -15.98
CA SER A 212 16.20 4.90 -15.97
C SER A 212 16.82 4.86 -14.56
N TYR A 213 16.20 5.53 -13.58
CA TYR A 213 16.61 5.47 -12.17
C TYR A 213 16.11 4.22 -11.43
N THR A 214 15.25 3.43 -12.07
CA THR A 214 14.60 2.27 -11.48
C THR A 214 15.13 0.98 -12.10
N ASN A 215 15.04 -0.12 -11.36
CA ASN A 215 15.44 -1.43 -11.86
C ASN A 215 14.32 -2.11 -12.70
N TYR A 216 13.49 -1.31 -13.39
CA TYR A 216 12.38 -1.80 -14.22
C TYR A 216 12.84 -2.53 -15.50
N ASN A 217 14.10 -2.35 -15.92
CA ASN A 217 14.67 -2.94 -17.15
C ASN A 217 15.00 -4.45 -17.05
N CYS A 218 14.41 -5.20 -16.11
CA CYS A 218 14.64 -6.65 -15.98
C CYS A 218 13.38 -7.52 -16.21
N LEU A 219 12.25 -6.94 -16.61
CA LEU A 219 11.00 -7.68 -16.82
C LEU A 219 10.21 -7.09 -18.00
N ASP A 220 10.79 -7.16 -19.19
CA ASP A 220 10.04 -7.37 -20.44
C ASP A 220 10.42 -8.76 -20.97
#